data_AF-X1E042-F1
#
_entry.id   AF-X1E042-F1
#
_cell.length_a   1.000
_cell.length_b   1.000
_cell.length_c   1.000
_cell.angle_alpha   90.00
_cell.angle_beta   90.00
_cell.angle_gamma   90.00
#
_symmetry.space_group_name_H-M   'P 1'
#
loop_
_entity.id
_entity.type
_entity.pdbx_description
1 polymer ?
#
loop_
_entity_poly.entity_id
_entity_poly.type
_entity_poly.pdbx_seq_one_letter_code
_entity_poly.pdbx_strand_id
1 'polypeptide(L)'
;MNINKIRQELRKHIDQKYHDKIQWFFKKGIKLYGIKTPVVRKISLKYFSNINMKPKQEIFVLCEKLLKSGYSEERTIAFDWAFRLKNRYEKKDFKIFETWLKKYVSNWGACDDLCIHAFGCFVFRFPEFIPRIKIWAASKNRWLRRASAVVLIYSARRKKLL
;
A
#
# COMPACT_ATOMS: atom_id res chain seq x y z
N MET A 1 2.82 19.48 2.66
CA MET A 1 2.87 19.10 1.23
C MET A 1 1.45 19.07 0.67
N ASN A 2 1.24 19.63 -0.51
CA ASN A 2 -0.07 19.62 -1.17
C ASN A 2 -0.19 18.39 -2.08
N ILE A 3 -1.09 17.46 -1.74
CA ILE A 3 -1.38 16.24 -2.53
C ILE A 3 -1.82 16.59 -3.96
N ASN A 4 -2.40 17.78 -4.18
CA ASN A 4 -2.80 18.22 -5.51
C ASN A 4 -1.61 18.32 -6.48
N LYS A 5 -0.40 18.64 -6.00
CA LYS A 5 0.80 18.64 -6.86
C LYS A 5 1.11 17.24 -7.40
N ILE A 6 0.93 16.20 -6.58
CA ILE A 6 1.12 14.81 -6.97
C ILE A 6 0.06 14.41 -8.02
N ARG A 7 -1.21 14.78 -7.77
CA ARG A 7 -2.31 14.50 -8.69
C ARG A 7 -2.14 15.18 -10.04
N GLN A 8 -1.68 16.44 -10.05
CA GLN A 8 -1.34 17.15 -11.27
C GLN A 8 -0.21 16.46 -12.03
N GLU A 9 0.84 16.02 -11.33
CA GLU A 9 1.93 15.29 -11.97
C GLU A 9 1.46 13.93 -12.55
N LEU A 10 0.67 13.16 -11.80
CA LEU A 10 0.08 11.91 -12.29
C LEU A 10 -0.70 12.13 -13.59
N ARG A 11 -1.52 13.19 -13.66
CA ARG A 11 -2.30 13.52 -14.86
C ARG A 11 -1.45 13.76 -16.11
N LYS A 12 -0.21 14.24 -15.98
CA LYS A 12 0.71 14.44 -17.12
C LYS A 12 1.24 13.14 -17.72
N HIS A 13 1.08 12.02 -17.01
CA HIS A 13 1.61 10.72 -17.40
C HIS A 13 0.54 9.69 -17.75
N ILE A 14 -0.71 10.14 -17.95
CA ILE A 14 -1.83 9.27 -18.35
C ILE A 14 -1.52 8.65 -19.71
N ASP A 15 -1.62 7.33 -19.79
CA ASP A 15 -1.57 6.55 -21.01
C ASP A 15 -2.93 5.89 -21.21
N GLN A 16 -3.71 6.40 -22.17
CA GLN A 16 -5.07 5.91 -22.41
C GLN A 16 -5.10 4.44 -22.85
N LYS A 17 -4.14 3.99 -23.65
CA LYS A 17 -4.06 2.58 -24.09
C LYS A 17 -3.80 1.67 -22.90
N TYR A 18 -2.91 2.10 -22.00
CA TYR A 18 -2.65 1.36 -20.76
C TYR A 18 -3.84 1.39 -19.80
N HIS A 19 -4.52 2.55 -19.65
CA HIS A 19 -5.75 2.67 -18.88
C HIS A 19 -6.78 1.61 -19.31
N ASP A 20 -7.10 1.56 -20.60
CA ASP A 20 -8.16 0.70 -21.13
C ASP A 20 -7.81 -0.78 -21.00
N LYS A 21 -6.54 -1.14 -21.23
CA LYS A 21 -6.03 -2.49 -20.98
C LYS A 21 -6.24 -2.94 -19.53
N ILE A 22 -5.93 -2.07 -18.56
CA ILE A 22 -6.07 -2.40 -17.14
C ILE A 22 -7.55 -2.43 -16.73
N GLN A 23 -8.38 -1.52 -17.25
CA GLN A 23 -9.83 -1.55 -17.05
C GLN A 23 -10.42 -2.88 -17.53
N TRP A 24 -10.05 -3.35 -18.71
CA TRP A 24 -10.49 -4.64 -19.24
C TRP A 24 -10.07 -5.79 -18.32
N PHE A 25 -8.80 -5.84 -17.92
CA PHE A 25 -8.26 -6.90 -17.07
C PHE A 25 -8.96 -6.99 -15.70
N PHE A 26 -9.27 -5.84 -15.08
CA PHE A 26 -10.00 -5.77 -13.81
C PHE A 26 -11.53 -5.75 -13.98
N LYS A 27 -12.06 -5.99 -15.20
CA LYS A 27 -13.50 -5.98 -15.50
C LYS A 27 -14.20 -4.69 -15.04
N LYS A 28 -13.56 -3.54 -15.29
CA LYS A 28 -13.97 -2.18 -14.87
C LYS A 28 -14.11 -1.96 -13.35
N GLY A 29 -13.61 -2.89 -12.52
CA GLY A 29 -13.73 -2.84 -11.06
C GLY A 29 -12.66 -2.03 -10.34
N ILE A 30 -11.83 -1.25 -11.07
CA ILE A 30 -10.73 -0.49 -10.48
C ILE A 30 -10.72 0.96 -10.97
N LYS A 31 -10.56 1.89 -10.03
CA LYS A 31 -10.35 3.31 -10.30
C LYS A 31 -8.85 3.56 -10.45
N LEU A 32 -8.44 4.10 -11.59
CA LEU A 32 -7.03 4.36 -11.89
C LEU A 32 -6.89 5.52 -12.87
N TYR A 33 -5.69 6.08 -12.98
CA TYR A 33 -5.33 7.06 -14.00
C TYR A 33 -4.89 6.41 -15.31
N GLY A 34 -4.31 5.20 -15.26
CA GLY A 34 -3.71 4.56 -16.42
C GLY A 34 -2.23 4.86 -16.54
N ILE A 35 -1.50 4.78 -15.44
CA ILE A 35 -0.07 5.05 -15.41
C ILE A 35 0.69 3.79 -15.01
N LYS A 36 1.74 3.45 -15.75
CA LYS A 36 2.57 2.28 -15.46
C LYS A 36 3.26 2.43 -14.10
N THR A 37 3.26 1.36 -13.31
CA THR A 37 3.81 1.34 -11.93
C THR A 37 5.23 1.91 -11.80
N PRO A 38 6.19 1.68 -12.73
CA PRO A 38 7.51 2.30 -12.65
C PRO A 38 7.47 3.84 -12.65
N VAL A 39 6.58 4.44 -13.44
CA VAL A 39 6.40 5.90 -13.49
C VAL A 39 5.78 6.39 -12.17
N VAL A 40 4.76 5.70 -11.67
CA VAL A 40 4.15 6.03 -10.36
C VAL A 40 5.17 5.97 -9.23
N ARG A 41 6.07 4.97 -9.21
CA ARG A 41 7.15 4.85 -8.22
C ARG A 41 8.20 5.96 -8.35
N LYS A 42 8.52 6.41 -9.56
CA LYS A 42 9.40 7.58 -9.78
C LYS A 42 8.76 8.85 -9.20
N ILE A 43 7.48 9.07 -9.45
CA ILE A 43 6.70 10.18 -8.88
C ILE A 43 6.69 10.07 -7.35
N SER A 44 6.37 8.88 -6.82
CA SER A 44 6.38 8.60 -5.38
C SER A 44 7.69 9.02 -4.72
N LEU A 45 8.83 8.61 -5.29
CA LEU A 45 10.17 8.95 -4.80
C LEU A 45 10.42 10.46 -4.82
N LYS A 46 10.12 11.12 -5.94
CA LYS A 46 10.29 12.59 -6.12
C LYS A 46 9.54 13.39 -5.05
N TYR A 47 8.34 12.97 -4.68
CA TYR A 47 7.56 13.69 -3.68
C TYR A 47 7.90 13.25 -2.25
N PHE A 48 8.35 12.00 -2.06
CA PHE A 48 8.79 11.54 -0.75
C PHE A 48 10.03 12.30 -0.24
N SER A 49 10.98 12.66 -1.11
CA SER A 49 12.17 13.43 -0.72
C SER A 49 11.83 14.77 -0.07
N ASN A 50 10.67 15.36 -0.40
CA ASN A 50 10.21 16.63 0.16
C ASN A 50 9.54 16.49 1.54
N ILE A 51 9.23 15.26 1.97
CA ILE A 51 8.52 14.98 3.22
C ILE A 51 9.24 13.97 4.11
N ASN A 52 10.37 13.40 3.69
CA ASN A 52 11.07 12.34 4.42
C ASN A 52 11.51 12.76 5.83
N MET A 53 11.77 14.05 6.07
CA MET A 53 12.13 14.60 7.38
C MET A 53 10.93 14.87 8.28
N LYS A 54 9.70 14.76 7.78
CA LYS A 54 8.49 14.96 8.59
C LYS A 54 8.28 13.84 9.60
N PRO A 55 7.56 14.12 10.70
CA PRO A 55 7.08 13.09 11.61
C PRO A 55 6.34 11.97 10.86
N LYS A 56 6.60 10.71 11.24
CA LYS A 56 5.97 9.52 10.63
C LYS A 56 4.44 9.66 10.56
N GLN A 57 3.82 10.17 11.63
CA GLN A 57 2.37 10.32 11.70
C GLN A 57 1.83 11.33 10.68
N GLU A 58 2.53 12.45 10.43
CA GLU A 58 2.13 13.37 9.35
C GLU A 58 2.17 12.68 7.98
N ILE A 59 3.17 11.84 7.73
CA ILE A 59 3.28 11.11 6.46
C ILE A 59 2.17 10.06 6.35
N PHE A 60 1.82 9.35 7.44
CA PHE A 60 0.69 8.43 7.45
C PHE A 60 -0.65 9.12 7.21
N VAL A 61 -0.85 10.34 7.72
CA VAL A 61 -2.03 11.16 7.40
C VAL A 61 -2.09 11.49 5.90
N LEU A 62 -0.94 11.80 5.27
CA LEU A 62 -0.88 12.00 3.82
C LEU A 62 -1.17 10.71 3.04
N CYS A 63 -0.64 9.57 3.50
CA CYS A 63 -0.93 8.25 2.92
C CYS A 63 -2.43 7.97 2.97
N GLU A 64 -3.11 8.21 4.10
CA GLU A 64 -4.54 7.99 4.22
C GLU A 64 -5.37 8.91 3.30
N LYS A 65 -4.95 10.16 3.12
CA LYS A 65 -5.57 11.08 2.14
C LYS A 65 -5.46 10.57 0.70
N LEU A 66 -4.33 9.99 0.32
CA LEU A 66 -4.13 9.34 -0.98
C LEU A 66 -5.01 8.08 -1.12
N LEU A 67 -5.07 7.25 -0.07
CA LEU A 67 -5.88 6.03 -0.06
C LEU A 67 -7.39 6.30 -0.18
N LYS A 68 -7.89 7.35 0.46
CA LYS A 68 -9.29 7.79 0.38
C LYS A 68 -9.75 8.15 -1.04
N SER A 69 -8.83 8.44 -1.96
CA SER A 69 -9.17 8.77 -3.35
C SER A 69 -9.73 7.59 -4.15
N GLY A 70 -9.37 6.36 -3.74
CA GLY A 70 -9.67 5.11 -4.44
C GLY A 70 -8.82 4.86 -5.69
N TYR A 71 -7.97 5.80 -6.11
CA TYR A 71 -7.12 5.61 -7.29
C TYR A 71 -5.97 4.63 -7.00
N SER A 72 -5.77 3.65 -7.89
CA SER A 72 -4.74 2.63 -7.76
C SER A 72 -3.32 3.22 -7.68
N GLU A 73 -3.04 4.27 -8.45
CA GLU A 73 -1.73 4.93 -8.45
C GLU A 73 -1.51 5.76 -7.18
N GLU A 74 -2.53 6.45 -6.65
CA GLU A 74 -2.43 7.14 -5.35
C GLU A 74 -2.21 6.14 -4.21
N ARG A 75 -2.91 5.00 -4.25
CA ARG A 75 -2.68 3.88 -3.30
C ARG A 75 -1.25 3.34 -3.38
N THR A 76 -0.72 3.17 -4.59
CA THR A 76 0.66 2.73 -4.81
C THR A 76 1.66 3.70 -4.15
N ILE A 77 1.44 5.01 -4.29
CA ILE A 77 2.27 6.04 -3.64
C ILE A 77 2.17 5.94 -2.11
N ALA A 78 0.96 5.82 -1.57
CA ALA A 78 0.74 5.69 -0.13
C ALA A 78 1.46 4.48 0.46
N PHE A 79 1.37 3.31 -0.19
CA PHE A 79 2.04 2.09 0.25
C PHE A 79 3.56 2.14 0.09
N ASP A 80 4.06 2.74 -0.99
CA ASP A 80 5.50 2.97 -1.19
C ASP A 80 6.08 3.90 -0.11
N TRP A 81 5.42 5.01 0.19
CA TRP A 81 5.83 5.92 1.27
C TRP A 81 5.80 5.23 2.63
N ALA A 82 4.74 4.49 2.92
CA ALA A 82 4.66 3.72 4.16
C ALA A 82 5.83 2.75 4.28
N PHE A 83 6.19 2.03 3.20
CA PHE A 83 7.32 1.11 3.19
C PHE A 83 8.68 1.81 3.36
N ARG A 84 8.85 3.02 2.82
CA ARG A 84 10.07 3.82 3.03
C ARG A 84 10.29 4.19 4.50
N LEU A 85 9.22 4.24 5.29
CA LEU A 85 9.27 4.52 6.73
C LEU A 85 9.55 3.27 7.59
N LYS A 86 9.89 2.11 7.01
CA LYS A 86 10.12 0.84 7.72
C LYS A 86 11.05 0.91 8.94
N ASN A 87 12.05 1.79 8.92
CA ASN A 87 12.99 1.95 10.03
C ASN A 87 12.35 2.67 11.23
N ARG A 88 11.24 3.40 11.02
CA ARG A 88 10.53 4.21 12.02
C ARG A 88 9.28 3.52 12.58
N TYR A 89 9.03 2.26 12.23
CA TYR A 89 7.84 1.55 12.71
C TYR A 89 7.88 1.29 14.21
N GLU A 90 6.70 1.36 14.83
CA GLU A 90 6.44 1.07 16.24
C GLU A 90 5.23 0.11 16.32
N LYS A 91 5.12 -0.69 17.38
CA LYS A 91 4.05 -1.70 17.54
C LYS A 91 2.63 -1.13 17.32
N LYS A 92 2.38 0.11 17.76
CA LYS A 92 1.09 0.81 17.58
C LYS A 92 0.68 0.98 16.11
N ASP A 93 1.64 0.98 15.17
CA ASP A 93 1.37 1.13 13.74
C ASP A 93 0.62 -0.08 13.15
N PHE A 94 0.60 -1.23 13.84
CA PHE A 94 -0.22 -2.38 13.44
C PHE A 94 -1.67 -1.96 13.17
N LYS A 95 -2.24 -1.11 14.04
CA LYS A 95 -3.63 -0.68 13.90
C LYS A 95 -3.86 0.14 12.63
N ILE A 96 -2.86 0.91 12.20
CA ILE A 96 -2.92 1.72 10.98
C ILE A 96 -2.94 0.79 9.75
N PHE A 97 -2.00 -0.16 9.67
CA PHE A 97 -1.94 -1.12 8.56
C PHE A 97 -3.17 -2.04 8.51
N GLU A 98 -3.64 -2.53 9.66
CA GLU A 98 -4.88 -3.30 9.73
C GLU A 98 -6.08 -2.48 9.24
N THR A 99 -6.16 -1.20 9.61
CA THR A 99 -7.24 -0.31 9.16
C THR A 99 -7.17 -0.06 7.67
N TRP A 100 -5.99 0.17 7.10
CA TRP A 100 -5.83 0.36 5.66
C TRP A 100 -6.18 -0.90 4.87
N LEU A 101 -5.77 -2.07 5.37
CA LEU A 101 -6.15 -3.35 4.79
C LEU A 101 -7.67 -3.55 4.79
N LYS A 102 -8.36 -3.22 5.89
CA LYS A 102 -9.82 -3.37 5.98
C LYS A 102 -10.58 -2.37 5.10
N LYS A 103 -10.12 -1.12 5.02
CA LYS A 103 -10.86 -0.01 4.40
C LYS A 103 -10.51 0.25 2.93
N TYR A 104 -9.25 0.08 2.54
CA TYR A 104 -8.75 0.58 1.25
C TYR A 104 -8.24 -0.51 0.31
N VAL A 105 -8.17 -1.76 0.77
CA VAL A 105 -7.84 -2.90 -0.10
C VAL A 105 -9.13 -3.50 -0.64
N SER A 106 -9.29 -3.44 -1.96
CA SER A 106 -10.48 -3.90 -2.68
C SER A 106 -10.21 -4.94 -3.76
N ASN A 107 -8.94 -5.26 -4.02
CA ASN A 107 -8.51 -6.25 -5.00
C ASN A 107 -7.21 -6.95 -4.58
N TRP A 108 -6.85 -8.02 -5.28
CA TRP A 108 -5.68 -8.84 -4.97
C TRP A 108 -4.38 -8.04 -5.11
N GLY A 109 -4.26 -7.19 -6.14
CA GLY A 109 -3.08 -6.36 -6.35
C GLY A 109 -2.86 -5.35 -5.22
N ALA A 110 -3.95 -4.84 -4.64
CA ALA A 110 -3.90 -3.97 -3.48
C ALA A 110 -3.48 -4.69 -2.20
N CYS A 111 -3.97 -5.92 -2.02
CA CYS A 111 -3.59 -6.76 -0.89
C CYS A 111 -2.09 -7.06 -0.95
N ASP A 112 -1.61 -7.52 -2.11
CA ASP A 112 -0.23 -7.95 -2.31
C ASP A 112 0.76 -6.79 -2.19
N ASP A 113 0.43 -5.61 -2.72
CA ASP A 113 1.28 -4.42 -2.63
C ASP A 113 1.53 -4.00 -1.16
N LEU A 114 0.46 -3.96 -0.34
CA LEU A 114 0.57 -3.65 1.09
C LEU A 114 1.28 -4.77 1.85
N CYS A 115 0.88 -6.03 1.63
CA CYS A 115 1.30 -7.18 2.42
C CYS A 115 2.73 -7.63 2.12
N ILE A 116 3.18 -7.54 0.87
CA ILE A 116 4.55 -7.94 0.49
C ILE A 116 5.56 -6.82 0.79
N HIS A 117 5.11 -5.59 1.05
CA HIS A 117 6.00 -4.46 1.38
C HIS A 117 5.78 -3.96 2.81
N ALA A 118 5.02 -2.88 3.01
CA ALA A 118 4.92 -2.17 4.28
C ALA A 118 4.44 -3.07 5.42
N PHE A 119 3.34 -3.82 5.21
CA PHE A 119 2.79 -4.65 6.27
C PHE A 119 3.63 -5.91 6.51
N GLY A 120 4.12 -6.56 5.45
CA GLY A 120 5.02 -7.71 5.60
C GLY A 120 6.31 -7.35 6.34
N CYS A 121 6.90 -6.20 6.03
CA CYS A 121 8.06 -5.67 6.75
C CYS A 121 7.73 -5.34 8.22
N PHE A 122 6.54 -4.81 8.49
CA PHE A 122 6.08 -4.59 9.85
C PHE A 122 6.00 -5.91 10.63
N VAL A 123 5.34 -6.93 10.08
CA VAL A 123 5.17 -8.24 10.73
C VAL A 123 6.51 -8.95 10.92
N PHE A 124 7.42 -8.81 9.96
CA PHE A 124 8.79 -9.32 10.09
C PHE A 124 9.52 -8.72 11.30
N ARG A 125 9.33 -7.41 11.56
CA ARG A 125 9.94 -6.69 12.68
C ARG A 125 9.24 -6.95 14.01
N PHE A 126 7.93 -7.16 13.99
CA PHE A 126 7.08 -7.40 15.17
C PHE A 126 6.29 -8.71 15.02
N PRO A 127 6.98 -9.87 15.13
CA PRO A 127 6.35 -11.17 14.92
C PRO A 127 5.27 -11.51 15.97
N GLU A 128 5.22 -10.79 17.10
CA GLU A 128 4.18 -10.98 18.11
C GLU A 128 2.75 -10.74 17.58
N PHE A 129 2.59 -10.10 16.43
CA PHE A 129 1.28 -9.90 15.79
C PHE A 129 0.80 -11.09 14.94
N ILE A 130 1.64 -12.12 14.72
CA ILE A 130 1.30 -13.28 13.90
C ILE A 130 0.06 -14.02 14.42
N PRO A 131 -0.10 -14.32 15.73
CA PRO A 131 -1.31 -14.96 16.23
C PRO A 131 -2.59 -14.20 15.86
N ARG A 132 -2.55 -12.86 15.92
CA ARG A 132 -3.67 -12.01 15.52
C ARG A 132 -3.95 -12.07 14.01
N ILE A 133 -2.90 -12.17 13.19
CA ILE A 133 -3.02 -12.31 11.74
C ILE A 133 -3.58 -13.67 11.35
N LYS A 134 -3.23 -14.75 12.05
CA LYS A 134 -3.78 -16.10 11.80
C LYS A 134 -5.31 -16.13 11.92
N ILE A 135 -5.88 -15.37 12.85
CA ILE A 135 -7.35 -15.24 13.01
C ILE A 135 -8.01 -14.70 11.73
N TRP A 136 -7.32 -13.89 10.92
CA TRP A 136 -7.87 -13.35 9.69
C TRP A 136 -8.20 -14.40 8.63
N ALA A 137 -7.59 -15.60 8.70
CA ALA A 137 -7.91 -16.71 7.81
C ALA A 137 -9.39 -17.11 7.86
N ALA A 138 -10.04 -16.93 9.01
CA ALA A 138 -11.46 -17.20 9.22
C ALA A 138 -12.37 -15.97 9.00
N SER A 139 -11.82 -14.82 8.58
CA SER A 139 -12.62 -13.59 8.43
C SER A 139 -13.62 -13.68 7.28
N LYS A 140 -14.81 -13.09 7.43
CA LYS A 140 -15.74 -12.89 6.30
C LYS A 140 -15.17 -11.95 5.21
N ASN A 141 -14.26 -11.04 5.59
CA ASN A 141 -13.58 -10.17 4.64
C ASN A 141 -12.50 -10.95 3.86
N ARG A 142 -12.71 -11.10 2.54
CA ARG A 142 -11.81 -11.86 1.66
C ARG A 142 -10.37 -11.32 1.63
N TRP A 143 -10.17 -10.02 1.83
CA TRP A 143 -8.84 -9.41 1.82
C TRP A 143 -8.09 -9.63 3.11
N LEU A 144 -8.80 -9.72 4.25
CA LEU A 144 -8.20 -10.21 5.50
C LEU A 144 -7.77 -11.66 5.36
N ARG A 145 -8.62 -12.53 4.77
CA ARG A 145 -8.24 -13.94 4.52
C ARG A 145 -7.03 -14.05 3.60
N ARG A 146 -6.96 -13.26 2.53
CA ARG A 146 -5.77 -13.25 1.65
C ARG A 146 -4.53 -12.75 2.39
N ALA A 147 -4.65 -11.66 3.14
CA ALA A 147 -3.53 -11.07 3.86
C ALA A 147 -2.94 -11.98 4.93
N SER A 148 -3.75 -12.88 5.54
CA SER A 148 -3.26 -13.80 6.58
C SER A 148 -2.10 -14.68 6.10
N ALA A 149 -2.09 -15.03 4.81
CA ALA A 149 -0.99 -15.76 4.18
C ALA A 149 0.03 -14.81 3.51
N VAL A 150 -0.45 -13.83 2.72
CA VAL A 150 0.43 -13.01 1.86
C VAL A 150 1.40 -12.14 2.66
N VAL A 151 1.01 -11.68 3.85
CA VAL A 151 1.88 -10.85 4.70
C VAL A 151 3.15 -11.59 5.16
N LEU A 152 3.11 -12.93 5.23
CA LEU A 152 4.23 -13.77 5.65
C LEU A 152 5.28 -13.95 4.53
N ILE A 153 4.95 -13.64 3.28
CA ILE A 153 5.86 -13.78 2.12
C ILE A 153 7.13 -12.93 2.32
N TYR A 154 7.01 -11.74 2.93
CA TYR A 154 8.18 -10.88 3.18
C TYR A 154 9.25 -11.58 4.03
N SER A 155 8.81 -12.28 5.08
CA SER A 155 9.65 -13.03 6.01
C SER A 155 10.17 -14.33 5.41
N ALA A 156 9.31 -15.07 4.71
CA ALA A 156 9.70 -16.29 4.01
C ALA A 156 10.84 -16.05 3.00
N ARG A 157 10.74 -14.96 2.21
CA ARG A 157 11.81 -14.54 1.28
C ARG A 157 13.14 -14.20 1.96
N ARG A 158 13.11 -13.90 3.26
CA ARG A 158 14.30 -13.61 4.09
C ARG A 158 14.73 -14.79 4.95
N LYS A 159 14.18 -15.98 4.69
CA LYS A 159 14.45 -17.22 5.43
C LYS A 159 14.24 -17.08 6.94
N LYS A 160 13.39 -16.14 7.38
CA LYS A 160 12.98 -16.03 8.77
C LYS A 160 11.77 -16.92 8.98
N LEU A 161 11.96 -17.99 9.74
CA LEU A 161 10.88 -18.84 10.23
C LEU A 161 10.07 -18.04 11.25
N LEU A 162 8.75 -18.06 11.08
CA LEU A 162 7.77 -17.21 11.77
C LEU A 162 6.64 -18.06 12.35
#